data_AF-A0AAN5AQL8-F1
#
_entry.id   AF-A0AAN5AQL8-F1
#
_cell.length_a   1.000
_cell.length_b   1.000
_cell.length_c   1.000
_cell.angle_alpha   90.00
_cell.angle_beta   90.00
_cell.angle_gamma   90.00
#
_symmetry.space_group_name_H-M   'P 1'
#
loop_
_entity.id
_entity.type
_entity.pdbx_description
1 polymer ?
#
loop_
_entity_poly.entity_id
_entity_poly.type
_entity_poly.pdbx_seq_one_letter_code
_entity_poly.pdbx_strand_id
1 'polypeptide(L)'
;MGRWGLNLHQLKEIIENKLQGTDLDVTIFEPNTAIREVMKKERVKLTPARALMLHGLYDLVRNEGMVSEFSAEKVCYFLSRFGAGKYFKLDFQPYFYGPYSGKIKRILHALNGSYITGYSDMSKKPFEALSLVADALPEVNQYISSDPDLSKIAHKTTDYLAGFYSDFSLELLSSVDYLCNEHQTFDKEKIKGHLNEWSSRKSNMFANDRYIDIAIKKVSQAQELR
;
A
#
# COMPACT_ATOMS: atom_id res chain seq x y z
N MET A 1 0.37 -24.72 -9.68
CA MET A 1 1.51 -23.81 -9.40
C MET A 1 1.27 -23.14 -8.06
N GLY A 2 2.27 -23.13 -7.17
CA GLY A 2 2.19 -22.40 -5.89
C GLY A 2 2.22 -20.88 -6.10
N ARG A 3 1.93 -20.10 -5.04
CA ARG A 3 1.82 -18.61 -5.04
C ARG A 3 3.07 -17.85 -5.55
N TRP A 4 4.13 -18.55 -5.95
CA TRP A 4 5.42 -18.00 -6.40
C TRP A 4 5.99 -18.70 -7.65
N GLY A 5 5.17 -19.42 -8.41
CA GLY A 5 5.64 -20.18 -9.59
C GLY A 5 6.41 -21.47 -9.26
N LEU A 6 6.67 -21.74 -7.97
CA LEU A 6 7.27 -22.99 -7.51
C LEU A 6 6.33 -24.18 -7.74
N ASN A 7 6.91 -25.28 -8.22
CA ASN A 7 6.22 -26.56 -8.27
C ASN A 7 6.03 -27.07 -6.83
N LEU A 8 4.77 -27.29 -6.43
CA LEU A 8 4.42 -27.76 -5.09
C LEU A 8 5.10 -29.08 -4.75
N HIS A 9 5.33 -29.94 -5.75
CA HIS A 9 6.06 -31.19 -5.59
C HIS A 9 7.53 -30.94 -5.22
N GLN A 10 8.21 -30.04 -5.95
CA GLN A 10 9.60 -29.68 -5.67
C GLN A 10 9.75 -29.02 -4.29
N LEU A 11 8.79 -28.18 -3.89
CA LEU A 11 8.80 -27.55 -2.57
C LEU A 11 8.63 -28.59 -1.45
N LYS A 12 7.73 -29.57 -1.63
CA LYS A 12 7.51 -30.65 -0.66
C LYS A 12 8.78 -31.46 -0.45
N GLU A 13 9.44 -31.89 -1.53
CA GLU A 13 10.71 -32.63 -1.46
C GLU A 13 11.80 -31.84 -0.73
N ILE A 14 11.91 -30.52 -0.97
CA ILE A 14 12.88 -29.68 -0.26
C ILE A 14 12.60 -29.63 1.23
N ILE A 15 11.33 -29.48 1.63
CA ILE A 15 10.91 -29.42 3.03
C ILE A 15 11.18 -30.77 3.72
N GLU A 16 10.77 -31.88 3.10
CA GLU A 16 10.98 -33.23 3.64
C GLU A 16 12.48 -33.54 3.82
N ASN A 17 13.31 -33.25 2.82
CA ASN A 17 14.76 -33.45 2.91
C ASN A 17 15.42 -32.60 4.00
N LYS A 18 14.88 -31.40 4.28
CA LYS A 18 15.41 -30.51 5.33
C LYS A 18 15.00 -30.93 6.74
N LEU A 19 13.86 -31.61 6.88
CA LEU A 19 13.34 -32.10 8.15
C LEU A 19 13.79 -33.53 8.47
N GLN A 20 14.39 -34.22 7.49
CA GLN A 20 14.96 -35.55 7.66
C GLN A 20 16.05 -35.56 8.73
N GLY A 21 15.93 -36.47 9.71
CA GLY A 21 16.90 -36.63 10.80
C GLY A 21 16.67 -35.73 12.02
N THR A 22 15.53 -35.05 12.10
CA THR A 22 15.10 -34.39 13.35
C THR A 22 14.36 -35.39 14.24
N ASP A 23 14.58 -35.33 15.57
CA ASP A 23 13.84 -36.13 16.56
C ASP A 23 12.43 -35.54 16.86
N LEU A 24 11.89 -34.75 15.94
CA LEU A 24 10.61 -34.05 16.08
C LEU A 24 9.55 -34.73 15.23
N ASP A 25 8.35 -34.88 15.77
CA ASP A 25 7.17 -35.26 14.98
C ASP A 25 6.68 -34.03 14.21
N VAL A 26 6.85 -34.03 12.88
CA VAL A 26 6.53 -32.90 12.01
C VAL A 26 5.42 -33.28 11.05
N THR A 27 4.24 -32.66 11.22
CA THR A 27 3.12 -32.81 10.28
C THR A 27 3.13 -31.69 9.24
N ILE A 28 3.33 -32.06 7.96
CA ILE A 28 3.26 -31.12 6.83
C ILE A 28 1.83 -31.11 6.28
N PHE A 29 1.18 -29.95 6.33
CA PHE A 29 -0.14 -29.77 5.74
C PHE A 29 -0.06 -29.13 4.36
N GLU A 30 -0.55 -29.83 3.34
CA GLU A 30 -0.75 -29.23 2.02
C GLU A 30 -1.95 -28.27 2.05
N PRO A 31 -1.92 -27.16 1.30
CA PRO A 31 -3.02 -26.21 1.27
C PRO A 31 -4.27 -26.83 0.61
N ASN A 32 -5.11 -27.48 1.41
CA ASN A 32 -6.41 -28.03 1.02
C ASN A 32 -7.55 -27.03 1.33
N THR A 33 -8.76 -27.31 0.84
CA THR A 33 -9.93 -26.43 1.02
C THR A 33 -10.30 -26.23 2.49
N ALA A 34 -10.21 -27.28 3.32
CA ALA A 34 -10.53 -27.21 4.74
C ALA A 34 -9.61 -26.25 5.50
N ILE A 35 -8.30 -26.30 5.25
CA ILE A 35 -7.32 -25.39 5.87
C ILE A 35 -7.57 -23.96 5.42
N ARG A 36 -7.91 -23.72 4.14
CA ARG A 36 -8.27 -22.37 3.66
C ARG A 36 -9.50 -21.83 4.37
N GLU A 37 -10.50 -22.66 4.66
CA GLU A 37 -11.69 -22.23 5.40
C GLU A 37 -11.39 -21.90 6.86
N VAL A 38 -10.52 -22.69 7.52
CA VAL A 38 -10.05 -22.38 8.89
C VAL A 38 -9.30 -21.04 8.90
N MET A 39 -8.34 -20.85 8.00
CA MET A 39 -7.59 -19.60 7.88
C MET A 39 -8.50 -18.39 7.60
N LYS A 40 -9.58 -18.57 6.82
CA LYS A 40 -10.58 -17.52 6.60
C LYS A 40 -11.33 -17.15 7.88
N LYS A 41 -11.70 -18.14 8.70
CA LYS A 41 -12.39 -17.92 9.99
C LYS A 41 -11.50 -17.22 11.01
N GLU A 42 -10.19 -17.41 10.92
CA GLU A 42 -9.19 -16.79 11.81
C GLU A 42 -8.76 -15.39 11.35
N ARG A 43 -9.29 -14.87 10.23
CA ARG A 43 -8.95 -13.53 9.76
C ARG A 43 -9.24 -12.47 10.82
N VAL A 44 -8.30 -11.54 10.97
CA VAL A 44 -8.53 -10.37 11.80
C VAL A 44 -9.74 -9.57 11.28
N LYS A 45 -10.55 -9.02 12.18
CA LYS A 45 -11.72 -8.24 11.76
C LYS A 45 -11.33 -7.02 10.92
N LEU A 46 -12.05 -6.78 9.82
CA LEU A 46 -11.94 -5.52 9.10
C LEU A 46 -12.46 -4.36 9.95
N THR A 47 -11.74 -3.25 9.85
CA THR A 47 -12.18 -1.92 10.28
C THR A 47 -12.21 -1.01 9.06
N PRO A 48 -12.89 0.16 9.10
CA PRO A 48 -12.89 1.08 7.97
C PRO A 48 -11.49 1.42 7.46
N ALA A 49 -10.55 1.72 8.36
CA ALA A 49 -9.15 1.99 8.02
C ALA A 49 -8.46 0.81 7.31
N ARG A 50 -8.66 -0.41 7.81
CA ARG A 50 -8.09 -1.64 7.21
C ARG A 50 -8.67 -1.91 5.84
N ALA A 51 -9.99 -1.82 5.70
CA ALA A 51 -10.69 -2.06 4.45
C ALA A 51 -10.30 -1.04 3.38
N LEU A 52 -10.26 0.26 3.72
CA LEU A 52 -9.85 1.32 2.80
C LEU A 52 -8.41 1.14 2.32
N MET A 53 -7.48 0.87 3.25
CA MET A 53 -6.08 0.61 2.88
C MET A 53 -5.97 -0.60 1.97
N LEU A 54 -6.59 -1.73 2.33
CA LEU A 54 -6.57 -2.94 1.51
C LEU A 54 -7.15 -2.70 0.12
N HIS A 55 -8.28 -2.01 0.01
CA HIS A 55 -8.90 -1.70 -1.28
C HIS A 55 -7.93 -0.92 -2.20
N GLY A 56 -7.28 0.12 -1.67
CA GLY A 56 -6.27 0.86 -2.44
C GLY A 56 -5.03 0.03 -2.80
N LEU A 57 -4.58 -0.87 -1.91
CA LEU A 57 -3.48 -1.79 -2.21
C LEU A 57 -3.85 -2.83 -3.27
N TYR A 58 -5.07 -3.36 -3.27
CA TYR A 58 -5.55 -4.26 -4.32
C TYR A 58 -5.65 -3.54 -5.67
N ASP A 59 -6.12 -2.30 -5.68
CA ASP A 59 -6.13 -1.48 -6.89
C ASP A 59 -4.70 -1.25 -7.43
N LEU A 60 -3.73 -1.00 -6.55
CA LEU A 60 -2.34 -0.86 -6.92
C LEU A 60 -1.81 -2.13 -7.64
N VAL A 61 -2.03 -3.31 -7.06
CA VAL A 61 -1.62 -4.59 -7.67
C VAL A 61 -2.33 -4.86 -8.99
N ARG A 62 -3.63 -4.54 -9.08
CA ARG A 62 -4.42 -4.69 -10.30
C ARG A 62 -3.84 -3.89 -11.47
N ASN A 63 -3.19 -2.77 -11.17
CA ASN A 63 -2.55 -1.90 -12.15
C ASN A 63 -1.02 -2.04 -12.15
N GLU A 64 -0.51 -3.24 -11.89
CA GLU A 64 0.91 -3.61 -11.98
C GLU A 64 1.84 -2.90 -10.98
N GLY A 65 1.29 -2.24 -9.96
CA GLY A 65 2.05 -1.66 -8.87
C GLY A 65 2.49 -2.70 -7.84
N MET A 66 3.50 -2.35 -7.04
CA MET A 66 4.02 -3.19 -5.96
C MET A 66 3.50 -2.75 -4.59
N VAL A 67 3.11 -3.71 -3.76
CA VAL A 67 2.71 -3.43 -2.37
C VAL A 67 3.95 -3.51 -1.49
N SER A 68 4.18 -2.45 -0.72
CA SER A 68 5.27 -2.30 0.24
C SER A 68 4.79 -1.42 1.41
N GLU A 69 5.58 -1.27 2.46
CA GLU A 69 5.25 -0.29 3.50
C GLU A 69 5.20 1.12 2.92
N PHE A 70 6.14 1.43 2.02
CA PHE A 70 6.17 2.70 1.30
C PHE A 70 4.87 2.96 0.54
N SER A 71 4.42 2.03 -0.32
CA SER A 71 3.21 2.27 -1.12
C SER A 71 1.96 2.29 -0.26
N ALA A 72 1.91 1.51 0.83
CA ALA A 72 0.82 1.58 1.81
C ALA A 72 0.73 2.95 2.50
N GLU A 73 1.86 3.57 2.87
CA GLU A 73 1.90 4.94 3.40
C GLU A 73 1.38 5.95 2.37
N LYS A 74 1.72 5.79 1.08
CA LYS A 74 1.24 6.70 0.02
C LYS A 74 -0.24 6.57 -0.25
N VAL A 75 -0.74 5.33 -0.30
CA VAL A 75 -2.18 5.07 -0.42
C VAL A 75 -2.93 5.66 0.78
N CYS A 76 -2.43 5.48 2.01
CA CYS A 76 -3.08 6.02 3.20
C CYS A 76 -3.01 7.54 3.31
N TYR A 77 -1.94 8.16 2.78
CA TYR A 77 -1.85 9.60 2.63
C TYR A 77 -3.02 10.13 1.78
N PHE A 78 -3.26 9.56 0.61
CA PHE A 78 -4.35 10.00 -0.27
C PHE A 78 -5.74 9.63 0.26
N LEU A 79 -5.91 8.45 0.87
CA LEU A 79 -7.15 8.12 1.58
C LEU A 79 -7.48 9.20 2.62
N SER A 80 -6.49 9.61 3.42
CA SER A 80 -6.67 10.66 4.43
C SER A 80 -7.06 12.00 3.79
N ARG A 81 -6.39 12.37 2.69
CA ARG A 81 -6.69 13.57 1.88
C ARG A 81 -8.11 13.58 1.31
N PHE A 82 -8.72 12.42 1.09
CA PHE A 82 -10.07 12.30 0.54
C PHE A 82 -11.15 11.95 1.56
N GLY A 83 -10.87 12.13 2.85
CA GLY A 83 -11.88 12.06 3.92
C GLY A 83 -11.75 10.84 4.84
N ALA A 84 -10.80 9.95 4.58
CA ALA A 84 -10.56 8.82 5.47
C ALA A 84 -9.88 9.22 6.79
N GLY A 85 -9.45 10.49 6.94
CA GLY A 85 -8.75 10.99 8.12
C GLY A 85 -9.48 10.70 9.44
N LYS A 86 -10.82 10.58 9.42
CA LYS A 86 -11.62 10.20 10.61
C LYS A 86 -11.50 8.73 11.04
N TYR A 87 -11.11 7.83 10.13
CA TYR A 87 -10.87 6.42 10.41
C TYR A 87 -9.41 6.14 10.78
N PHE A 88 -8.53 7.07 10.42
CA PHE A 88 -7.11 7.02 10.62
C PHE A 88 -6.71 7.94 11.80
N LYS A 89 -5.59 7.64 12.47
CA LYS A 89 -4.94 8.58 13.40
C LYS A 89 -3.54 8.91 12.90
N LEU A 90 -3.46 9.30 11.64
CA LEU A 90 -2.21 9.53 10.92
C LEU A 90 -1.88 11.01 10.94
N ASP A 91 -0.60 11.29 11.12
CA ASP A 91 -0.02 12.63 11.00
C ASP A 91 1.17 12.48 10.06
N PHE A 92 1.13 13.17 8.92
CA PHE A 92 2.10 13.00 7.85
C PHE A 92 3.10 14.15 7.86
N GLN A 93 4.37 13.79 7.95
CA GLN A 93 5.48 14.74 7.99
C GLN A 93 6.42 14.53 6.79
N PRO A 94 7.18 15.56 6.38
CA PRO A 94 7.95 15.52 5.15
C PRO A 94 9.26 14.74 5.34
N TYR A 95 9.19 13.42 5.27
CA TYR A 95 10.34 12.52 5.47
C TYR A 95 11.08 12.17 4.17
N PHE A 96 12.07 11.28 4.30
CA PHE A 96 13.02 10.93 3.25
C PHE A 96 12.34 10.55 1.93
N TYR A 97 11.33 9.67 1.95
CA TYR A 97 10.57 9.23 0.76
C TYR A 97 9.24 9.98 0.57
N GLY A 98 9.14 11.23 1.02
CA GLY A 98 7.90 12.02 0.95
C GLY A 98 7.09 11.95 2.24
N PRO A 99 5.80 12.29 2.22
CA PRO A 99 4.94 12.26 3.41
C PRO A 99 4.91 10.87 4.03
N TYR A 100 5.17 10.78 5.34
CA TYR A 100 5.19 9.51 6.07
C TYR A 100 4.62 9.70 7.48
N SER A 101 3.81 8.74 7.92
CA SER A 101 3.15 8.77 9.23
C SER A 101 3.80 7.88 10.27
N GLY A 102 4.51 6.82 9.85
CA GLY A 102 5.13 5.82 10.73
C GLY A 102 4.15 4.91 11.47
N LYS A 103 2.85 5.06 11.22
CA LYS A 103 1.79 4.30 11.91
C LYS A 103 1.22 3.18 11.04
N ILE A 104 1.43 3.22 9.72
CA ILE A 104 0.89 2.21 8.81
C ILE A 104 1.51 0.83 9.04
N LYS A 105 2.78 0.75 9.43
CA LYS A 105 3.43 -0.51 9.83
C LYS A 105 2.63 -1.34 10.84
N ARG A 106 1.96 -0.70 11.80
CA ARG A 106 1.14 -1.42 12.79
C ARG A 106 -0.13 -2.01 12.16
N ILE A 107 -0.70 -1.32 11.17
CA ILE A 107 -1.86 -1.82 10.42
C ILE A 107 -1.45 -2.99 9.54
N LEU A 108 -0.33 -2.88 8.81
CA LEU A 108 0.22 -3.95 8.00
C LEU A 108 0.50 -5.20 8.84
N HIS A 109 1.20 -5.04 9.97
CA HIS A 109 1.46 -6.15 10.88
C HIS A 109 0.17 -6.81 11.39
N ALA A 110 -0.83 -6.02 11.78
CA ALA A 110 -2.11 -6.57 12.23
C ALA A 110 -2.85 -7.34 11.13
N LEU A 111 -2.63 -7.02 9.86
CA LEU A 111 -3.23 -7.72 8.71
C LEU A 111 -2.39 -8.92 8.24
N ASN A 112 -1.16 -9.07 8.73
CA ASN A 112 -0.26 -10.14 8.32
C ASN A 112 -0.84 -11.50 8.71
N GLY A 113 -0.84 -12.45 7.77
CA GLY A 113 -1.44 -13.78 7.91
C GLY A 113 -2.93 -13.83 7.59
N SER A 114 -3.63 -12.68 7.53
CA SER A 114 -5.07 -12.61 7.20
C SER A 114 -5.33 -12.06 5.80
N TYR A 115 -4.82 -10.86 5.51
CA TYR A 115 -5.05 -10.13 4.25
C TYR A 115 -3.76 -9.83 3.51
N ILE A 116 -2.63 -9.78 4.23
CA ILE A 116 -1.30 -9.60 3.65
C ILE A 116 -0.35 -10.68 4.19
N THR A 117 0.76 -10.92 3.49
CA THR A 117 1.83 -11.79 3.99
C THR A 117 3.20 -11.14 3.81
N GLY A 118 4.12 -11.51 4.69
CA GLY A 118 5.52 -11.07 4.63
C GLY A 118 5.78 -9.78 5.40
N TYR A 119 5.02 -9.47 6.45
CA TYR A 119 5.25 -8.31 7.32
C TYR A 119 5.18 -8.67 8.81
N SER A 120 5.60 -9.89 9.17
CA SER A 120 5.41 -10.47 10.51
C SER A 120 6.24 -9.83 11.63
N ASP A 121 7.39 -9.23 11.31
CA ASP A 121 8.32 -8.70 12.31
C ASP A 121 8.47 -7.16 12.26
N MET A 122 7.69 -6.49 11.39
CA MET A 122 7.78 -5.05 11.13
C MET A 122 9.19 -4.55 10.74
N SER A 123 10.08 -5.44 10.29
CA SER A 123 11.51 -5.13 10.07
C SER A 123 11.86 -4.89 8.60
N LYS A 124 10.90 -5.13 7.69
CA LYS A 124 11.08 -4.96 6.26
C LYS A 124 11.50 -3.54 5.89
N LYS A 125 12.38 -3.46 4.89
CA LYS A 125 12.74 -2.18 4.28
C LYS A 125 11.52 -1.54 3.59
N PRO A 126 11.47 -0.21 3.43
CA PRO A 126 10.29 0.50 2.92
C PRO A 126 9.75 -0.02 1.59
N PHE A 127 10.62 -0.46 0.67
CA PHE A 127 10.27 -0.94 -0.67
C PHE A 127 10.26 -2.48 -0.79
N GLU A 128 10.47 -3.22 0.30
CA GLU A 128 10.38 -4.67 0.23
C GLU A 128 8.94 -5.12 0.00
N ALA A 129 8.76 -5.99 -1.01
CA ALA A 129 7.44 -6.40 -1.45
C ALA A 129 6.67 -7.19 -0.38
N LEU A 130 5.38 -6.92 -0.31
CA LEU A 130 4.37 -7.66 0.46
C LEU A 130 3.42 -8.35 -0.52
N SER A 131 2.81 -9.45 -0.10
CA SER A 131 1.79 -10.12 -0.92
C SER A 131 0.41 -9.90 -0.34
N LEU A 132 -0.56 -9.63 -1.20
CA LEU A 132 -1.97 -9.60 -0.83
C LEU A 132 -2.57 -11.00 -0.94
N VAL A 133 -3.48 -11.31 -0.01
CA VAL A 133 -4.23 -12.57 -0.01
C VAL A 133 -5.39 -12.44 -0.99
N ALA A 134 -5.26 -12.99 -2.20
CA ALA A 134 -6.21 -12.74 -3.29
C ALA A 134 -7.67 -13.09 -2.95
N ASP A 135 -7.91 -14.16 -2.19
CA ASP A 135 -9.23 -14.62 -1.78
C ASP A 135 -9.86 -13.79 -0.64
N ALA A 136 -9.19 -12.73 -0.18
CA ALA A 136 -9.75 -11.75 0.74
C ALA A 136 -10.36 -10.52 0.03
N LEU A 137 -10.07 -10.31 -1.25
CA LEU A 137 -10.61 -9.19 -2.02
C LEU A 137 -12.14 -9.12 -2.03
N PRO A 138 -12.91 -10.22 -2.21
CA PRO A 138 -14.37 -10.14 -2.17
C PRO A 138 -14.92 -9.62 -0.84
N GLU A 139 -14.31 -10.02 0.27
CA GLU A 139 -14.68 -9.58 1.62
C GLU A 139 -14.39 -8.09 1.83
N VAL A 140 -13.22 -7.61 1.37
CA VAL A 140 -12.86 -6.19 1.41
C VAL A 140 -13.83 -5.35 0.58
N ASN A 141 -14.14 -5.79 -0.64
CA ASN A 141 -15.08 -5.08 -1.52
C ASN A 141 -16.50 -5.06 -0.94
N GLN A 142 -16.95 -6.16 -0.33
CA GLN A 142 -18.24 -6.19 0.35
C GLN A 142 -18.29 -5.20 1.53
N TYR A 143 -17.21 -5.10 2.31
CA TYR A 143 -17.10 -4.15 3.41
C TYR A 143 -17.12 -2.69 2.93
N ILE A 144 -16.43 -2.39 1.83
CA ILE A 144 -16.43 -1.04 1.25
C ILE A 144 -17.80 -0.68 0.68
N SER A 145 -18.45 -1.59 -0.02
CA SER A 145 -19.75 -1.35 -0.67
C SER A 145 -20.94 -1.29 0.30
N SER A 146 -20.79 -1.79 1.52
CA SER A 146 -21.85 -1.73 2.54
C SER A 146 -21.98 -0.36 3.20
N ASP A 147 -20.98 0.51 3.07
CA ASP A 147 -20.99 1.88 3.59
C ASP A 147 -20.75 2.87 2.43
N PRO A 148 -21.76 3.68 2.05
CA PRO A 148 -21.65 4.64 0.96
C PRO A 148 -20.49 5.63 1.11
N ASP A 149 -20.14 6.02 2.35
CA ASP A 149 -19.05 6.95 2.59
C ASP A 149 -17.69 6.28 2.36
N LEU A 150 -17.52 5.03 2.81
CA LEU A 150 -16.30 4.26 2.52
C LEU A 150 -16.15 4.02 1.02
N SER A 151 -17.23 3.64 0.34
CA SER A 151 -17.24 3.45 -1.11
C SER A 151 -16.82 4.73 -1.84
N LYS A 152 -17.38 5.89 -1.47
CA LYS A 152 -17.02 7.18 -2.06
C LYS A 152 -15.54 7.50 -1.86
N ILE A 153 -15.01 7.35 -0.65
CA ILE A 153 -13.60 7.63 -0.33
C ILE A 153 -12.68 6.70 -1.11
N ALA A 154 -12.99 5.40 -1.13
CA ALA A 154 -12.22 4.38 -1.81
C ALA A 154 -12.08 4.67 -3.31
N HIS A 155 -13.22 4.81 -4.01
CA HIS A 155 -13.24 5.06 -5.45
C HIS A 155 -12.61 6.41 -5.81
N LYS A 156 -12.91 7.49 -5.05
CA LYS A 156 -12.26 8.79 -5.27
C LYS A 156 -10.73 8.70 -5.17
N THR A 157 -10.23 7.87 -4.25
CA THR A 157 -8.79 7.67 -4.07
C THR A 157 -8.19 6.87 -5.21
N THR A 158 -8.79 5.75 -5.61
CA THR A 158 -8.26 4.92 -6.71
C THR A 158 -8.34 5.65 -8.06
N ASP A 159 -9.42 6.38 -8.32
CA ASP A 159 -9.57 7.20 -9.52
C ASP A 159 -8.54 8.34 -9.56
N TYR A 160 -8.25 8.94 -8.40
CA TYR A 160 -7.19 9.92 -8.28
C TYR A 160 -5.82 9.28 -8.52
N LEU A 161 -5.55 8.09 -8.01
CA LEU A 161 -4.27 7.41 -8.22
C LEU A 161 -4.12 6.79 -9.61
N ALA A 162 -5.15 6.81 -10.45
CA ALA A 162 -5.09 6.27 -11.80
C ALA A 162 -3.91 6.86 -12.60
N GLY A 163 -3.01 5.97 -13.03
CA GLY A 163 -1.77 6.30 -13.74
C GLY A 163 -0.53 6.53 -12.85
N PHE A 164 -0.67 6.44 -11.52
CA PHE A 164 0.40 6.63 -10.53
C PHE A 164 0.57 5.39 -9.64
N TYR A 165 1.05 4.30 -10.23
CA TYR A 165 1.15 2.99 -9.55
C TYR A 165 2.59 2.56 -9.23
N SER A 166 3.59 3.18 -9.84
CA SER A 166 4.99 2.90 -9.53
C SER A 166 5.46 3.65 -8.29
N ASP A 167 6.45 3.12 -7.59
CA ASP A 167 7.02 3.78 -6.40
C ASP A 167 7.46 5.22 -6.71
N PHE A 168 8.11 5.42 -7.87
CA PHE A 168 8.50 6.74 -8.36
C PHE A 168 7.30 7.68 -8.50
N SER A 169 6.24 7.24 -9.17
CA SER A 169 5.07 8.07 -9.45
C SER A 169 4.29 8.40 -8.17
N LEU A 170 4.18 7.45 -7.24
CA LEU A 170 3.57 7.65 -5.92
C LEU A 170 4.39 8.63 -5.08
N GLU A 171 5.72 8.51 -5.10
CA GLU A 171 6.60 9.44 -4.39
C GLU A 171 6.47 10.87 -4.94
N LEU A 172 6.51 11.02 -6.26
CA LEU A 172 6.34 12.29 -6.94
C LEU A 172 5.00 12.93 -6.59
N LEU A 173 3.90 12.21 -6.80
CA LEU A 173 2.56 12.74 -6.61
C LEU A 173 2.31 13.12 -5.15
N SER A 174 2.74 12.29 -4.20
CA SER A 174 2.57 12.58 -2.77
C SER A 174 3.45 13.73 -2.30
N SER A 175 4.68 13.86 -2.82
CA SER A 175 5.57 14.98 -2.46
C SER A 175 5.05 16.30 -3.02
N VAL A 176 4.62 16.32 -4.28
CA VAL A 176 4.05 17.52 -4.91
C VAL A 176 2.73 17.90 -4.26
N ASP A 177 1.80 16.96 -4.03
CA ASP A 177 0.55 17.27 -3.31
C ASP A 177 0.86 17.86 -1.92
N TYR A 178 1.78 17.26 -1.16
CA TYR A 178 2.16 17.77 0.17
C TYR A 178 2.61 19.23 0.11
N LEU A 179 3.56 19.56 -0.77
CA LEU A 179 4.09 20.91 -0.93
C LEU A 179 3.04 21.91 -1.43
N CYS A 180 2.17 21.50 -2.37
CA CYS A 180 1.08 22.34 -2.83
C CYS A 180 0.12 22.71 -1.70
N ASN A 181 -0.16 21.79 -0.78
CA ASN A 181 -1.01 22.07 0.38
C ASN A 181 -0.29 22.85 1.48
N GLU A 182 0.99 22.58 1.73
CA GLU A 182 1.76 23.27 2.75
C GLU A 182 1.99 24.75 2.38
N HIS A 183 2.37 25.00 1.12
CA HIS A 183 2.74 26.34 0.64
C HIS A 183 1.63 27.04 -0.14
N GLN A 184 0.45 26.41 -0.28
CA GLN A 184 -0.71 26.96 -0.98
C GLN A 184 -0.37 27.47 -2.39
N THR A 185 0.36 26.67 -3.16
CA THR A 185 0.88 27.06 -4.47
C THR A 185 0.90 25.90 -5.47
N PHE A 186 0.63 26.22 -6.73
CA PHE A 186 0.83 25.33 -7.88
C PHE A 186 1.92 25.84 -8.83
N ASP A 187 2.63 26.89 -8.43
CA ASP A 187 3.74 27.42 -9.21
C ASP A 187 4.89 26.41 -9.27
N LYS A 188 5.23 25.98 -10.49
CA LYS A 188 6.25 24.97 -10.72
C LYS A 188 7.61 25.35 -10.13
N GLU A 189 8.05 26.59 -10.29
CA GLU A 189 9.38 27.01 -9.84
C GLU A 189 9.44 27.06 -8.31
N LYS A 190 8.35 27.46 -7.66
CA LYS A 190 8.25 27.35 -6.19
C LYS A 190 8.28 25.91 -5.72
N ILE A 191 7.50 25.01 -6.35
CA ILE A 191 7.49 23.59 -5.99
C ILE A 191 8.87 22.96 -6.20
N LYS A 192 9.57 23.29 -7.29
CA LYS A 192 10.97 22.88 -7.51
C LYS A 192 11.89 23.38 -6.40
N GLY A 193 11.77 24.66 -6.03
CA GLY A 193 12.50 25.24 -4.90
C GLY A 193 12.33 24.42 -3.61
N HIS A 194 11.08 24.13 -3.23
CA HIS A 194 10.80 23.35 -2.03
C HIS A 194 11.23 21.88 -2.13
N LEU A 195 11.17 21.25 -3.32
CA LEU A 195 11.73 19.91 -3.51
C LEU A 195 13.24 19.88 -3.31
N ASN A 196 13.94 20.94 -3.73
CA ASN A 196 15.38 21.09 -3.54
C ASN A 196 15.73 21.27 -2.05
N GLU A 197 14.95 22.09 -1.34
CA GLU A 197 15.07 22.28 0.11
C GLU A 197 14.78 20.99 0.89
N TRP A 198 13.82 20.20 0.43
CA TRP A 198 13.45 18.95 1.10
C TRP A 198 14.62 17.94 1.06
N SER A 199 15.26 17.75 -0.09
CA SER A 199 16.53 17.01 -0.17
C SER A 199 17.14 17.05 -1.57
N SER A 200 18.47 16.95 -1.64
CA SER A 200 19.19 16.74 -2.90
C SER A 200 18.74 15.48 -3.66
N ARG A 201 18.31 14.42 -2.94
CA ARG A 201 17.76 13.21 -3.58
C ARG A 201 16.49 13.52 -4.36
N LYS A 202 15.54 14.23 -3.76
CA LYS A 202 14.27 14.57 -4.43
C LYS A 202 14.51 15.50 -5.62
N SER A 203 15.37 16.51 -5.46
CA SER A 203 15.82 17.36 -6.58
C SER A 203 16.32 16.52 -7.76
N ASN A 204 17.24 15.59 -7.51
CA ASN A 204 17.82 14.77 -8.56
C ASN A 204 16.81 13.79 -9.16
N MET A 205 15.97 13.18 -8.33
CA MET A 205 14.98 12.19 -8.75
C MET A 205 13.87 12.82 -9.62
N PHE A 206 13.48 14.07 -9.33
CA PHE A 206 12.41 14.78 -10.03
C PHE A 206 12.92 15.88 -10.98
N ALA A 207 14.19 15.84 -11.38
CA ALA A 207 14.84 16.89 -12.16
C ALA A 207 14.18 17.19 -13.52
N ASN A 208 13.43 16.23 -14.08
CA ASN A 208 12.68 16.46 -15.31
C ASN A 208 11.38 17.24 -15.02
N ASP A 209 11.37 18.51 -15.44
CA ASP A 209 10.23 19.43 -15.31
C ASP A 209 8.89 18.82 -15.73
N ARG A 210 8.88 17.96 -16.76
CA ARG A 210 7.64 17.34 -17.25
C ARG A 210 6.97 16.47 -16.19
N TYR A 211 7.73 15.84 -15.29
CA TYR A 211 7.17 15.06 -14.19
C TYR A 211 6.45 15.96 -13.19
N ILE A 212 7.07 17.10 -12.87
CA ILE A 212 6.50 18.08 -11.95
C ILE A 212 5.24 18.70 -12.57
N ASP A 213 5.26 19.03 -13.86
CA ASP A 213 4.08 19.52 -14.59
C ASP A 213 2.91 18.54 -14.53
N ILE A 214 3.16 17.25 -14.78
CA ILE A 214 2.15 16.19 -14.71
C ILE A 214 1.57 16.08 -13.29
N ALA A 215 2.42 16.10 -12.27
CA ALA A 215 1.99 16.02 -10.87
C ALA A 215 1.18 17.24 -10.45
N ILE A 216 1.66 18.46 -10.73
CA ILE A 216 0.94 19.72 -10.43
C ILE A 216 -0.42 19.75 -11.12
N LYS A 217 -0.49 19.37 -12.40
CA LYS A 217 -1.75 19.26 -13.14
C LYS A 217 -2.71 18.29 -12.45
N LYS A 218 -2.21 17.14 -12.01
CA LYS A 218 -3.04 16.15 -11.31
C LYS A 218 -3.57 16.68 -9.97
N VAL A 219 -2.71 17.34 -9.18
CA VAL A 219 -3.07 17.90 -7.86
C VAL A 219 -4.09 19.04 -8.00
N SER A 220 -3.87 19.97 -8.93
CA SER A 220 -4.78 21.11 -9.17
C SER A 220 -6.19 20.65 -9.55
N GLN A 221 -6.31 19.70 -10.49
CA GLN A 221 -7.59 19.12 -10.89
C GLN A 221 -8.36 18.49 -9.72
N ALA A 222 -7.67 17.89 -8.75
CA ALA A 222 -8.33 17.29 -7.59
C ALA A 222 -8.76 18.31 -6.53
N GLN A 223 -8.17 19.51 -6.51
CA GLN A 223 -8.58 20.59 -5.62
C GLN A 223 -9.79 21.35 -6.16
N GLU A 224 -9.96 21.45 -7.49
CA GLU A 224 -11.16 22.01 -8.13
C GLU A 224 -12.41 21.14 -7.91
N LEU A 225 -12.23 19.88 -7.49
CA LEU A 225 -13.30 18.89 -7.22
C LEU A 225 -13.58 18.72 -5.71
N ARG A 226 -13.20 19.70 -4.88
CA ARG A 226 -13.49 19.75 -3.44
C ARG A 226 -14.57 20.78 -3.15
#